data_AF-X0QRM7-F1
#
_entry.id   AF-X0QRM7-F1
#
_cell.length_a   1.000
_cell.length_b   1.000
_cell.length_c   1.000
_cell.angle_alpha   90.00
_cell.angle_beta   90.00
_cell.angle_gamma   90.00
#
_symmetry.space_group_name_H-M   'P 1'
#
loop_
_entity.id
_entity.type
_entity.pdbx_description
1 polymer ?
#
loop_
_entity_poly.entity_id
_entity_poly.type
_entity_poly.pdbx_seq_one_letter_code
_entity_poly.pdbx_strand_id
1 'polypeptide(L)'
;MFHSSKSRLDAISDGVFGVVLTIMVLDIKAPSNLSWQHLGNLPEEILTFFISFAVIGQYWIFHQELFSKLTKPTTKLLILNLFYLCFVCLMPFATSLLNNDLTARFNTTIFALVVCLVDSLQFILFHQVMGHWQRQGQSPTKHDLQEYHSAIIMFGFSIVYLLVGILWPLFLLPTIALSFLVRTIISRTLTKEVV
;
A
#
# COMPACT_ATOMS: atom_id res chain seq x y z
N MET A 1 -19.88 9.90 -21.82
CA MET A 1 -18.91 9.57 -20.74
C MET A 1 -19.06 10.64 -19.66
N PHE A 2 -19.26 10.27 -18.40
CA PHE A 2 -19.73 11.19 -17.34
C PHE A 2 -18.83 12.42 -17.17
N HIS A 3 -19.42 13.62 -17.14
CA HIS A 3 -18.70 14.90 -17.10
C HIS A 3 -17.81 15.06 -15.84
N SER A 4 -18.05 14.27 -14.78
CA SER A 4 -17.33 14.29 -13.49
C SER A 4 -16.59 12.99 -13.15
N SER A 5 -16.28 12.14 -14.15
CA SER A 5 -15.70 10.80 -13.90
C SER A 5 -14.42 10.80 -13.04
N LYS A 6 -13.54 11.81 -13.22
CA LYS A 6 -12.31 11.96 -12.43
C LYS A 6 -12.60 12.31 -10.97
N SER A 7 -13.35 13.40 -10.74
CA SER A 7 -13.71 13.83 -9.39
C SER A 7 -14.41 12.74 -8.59
N ARG A 8 -15.27 11.95 -9.22
CA ARG A 8 -15.92 10.79 -8.57
C ARG A 8 -14.94 9.65 -8.26
N LEU A 9 -13.95 9.39 -9.12
CA LEU A 9 -12.90 8.41 -8.85
C LEU A 9 -12.08 8.82 -7.64
N ASP A 10 -11.68 10.09 -7.57
CA ASP A 10 -10.88 10.62 -6.45
C ASP A 10 -11.67 10.51 -5.15
N ALA A 11 -12.90 11.00 -5.15
CA ALA A 11 -13.76 10.98 -3.97
C ALA A 11 -14.03 9.56 -3.43
N ILE A 12 -14.27 8.58 -4.31
CA ILE A 12 -14.44 7.18 -3.89
C ILE A 12 -13.13 6.62 -3.33
N SER A 13 -12.00 6.91 -3.97
CA SER A 13 -10.70 6.38 -3.54
C SER A 13 -10.31 6.94 -2.18
N ASP A 14 -10.42 8.26 -1.98
CA ASP A 14 -10.14 8.91 -0.69
C ASP A 14 -11.10 8.45 0.40
N GLY A 15 -12.38 8.27 0.08
CA GLY A 15 -13.35 7.71 1.01
C GLY A 15 -12.96 6.30 1.49
N VAL A 16 -12.55 5.43 0.56
CA VAL A 16 -12.10 4.08 0.90
C VAL A 16 -10.82 4.11 1.74
N PHE A 17 -9.80 4.87 1.33
CA PHE A 17 -8.56 4.97 2.10
C PHE A 17 -8.79 5.52 3.51
N GLY A 18 -9.62 6.56 3.66
CA GLY A 18 -9.96 7.12 4.97
C GLY A 18 -10.65 6.11 5.89
N VAL A 19 -11.60 5.33 5.37
CA VAL A 19 -12.26 4.26 6.14
C VAL A 19 -11.26 3.16 6.52
N VAL A 20 -10.44 2.70 5.57
CA VAL A 20 -9.46 1.64 5.82
C VAL A 20 -8.45 2.07 6.89
N LEU A 21 -7.88 3.28 6.79
CA LEU A 21 -6.91 3.80 7.76
C LEU A 21 -7.49 3.91 9.18
N THR A 22 -8.78 4.24 9.32
CA THR A 22 -9.42 4.39 10.63
C THR A 22 -9.89 3.07 11.23
N ILE A 23 -10.31 2.11 10.42
CA ILE A 23 -10.71 0.77 10.91
C ILE A 23 -9.53 -0.01 11.48
N MET A 24 -8.31 0.21 10.96
CA MET A 24 -7.09 -0.47 11.42
C MET A 24 -6.87 -0.43 12.93
N VAL A 25 -7.27 0.65 13.61
CA VAL A 25 -7.08 0.78 15.06
C VAL A 25 -7.99 -0.16 15.87
N LEU A 26 -9.10 -0.62 15.29
CA LEU A 26 -10.10 -1.42 15.97
C LEU A 26 -9.62 -2.83 16.33
N ASP A 27 -8.58 -3.32 15.64
CA ASP A 27 -7.98 -4.63 15.91
C ASP A 27 -6.95 -4.63 17.04
N ILE A 28 -6.61 -3.47 17.61
CA ILE A 28 -5.75 -3.37 18.80
C ILE A 28 -6.62 -3.62 20.03
N LYS A 29 -6.40 -4.74 20.72
CA LYS A 29 -7.23 -5.12 21.87
C LYS A 29 -6.66 -4.53 23.15
N ALA A 30 -7.45 -3.70 23.83
CA ALA A 30 -7.09 -3.24 25.16
C ALA A 30 -7.02 -4.44 26.14
N PRO A 31 -5.95 -4.56 26.95
CA PRO A 31 -5.85 -5.63 27.92
C PRO A 31 -6.96 -5.48 28.97
N SER A 32 -7.51 -6.60 29.43
CA SER A 32 -8.58 -6.62 30.43
C SER A 32 -8.16 -6.07 31.80
N ASN A 33 -6.85 -6.00 32.06
CA ASN A 33 -6.28 -5.38 33.26
C ASN A 33 -5.14 -4.43 32.84
N LEU A 34 -5.28 -3.14 33.15
CA LEU A 34 -4.29 -2.09 32.83
C LEU A 34 -3.16 -2.10 33.86
N SER A 35 -2.37 -3.16 33.84
CA SER A 35 -1.17 -3.35 34.66
C SER A 35 0.03 -3.57 33.73
N TRP A 36 1.17 -2.95 34.04
CA TRP A 36 2.42 -3.12 33.28
C TRP A 36 2.84 -4.59 33.12
N GLN A 37 2.41 -5.46 34.04
CA GLN A 37 2.69 -6.89 34.03
C GLN A 37 1.74 -7.68 33.10
N HIS A 38 0.65 -7.06 32.63
CA HIS A 38 -0.41 -7.69 31.84
C HIS A 38 -0.54 -7.08 30.44
N LEU A 39 0.51 -6.40 29.96
CA LEU A 39 0.54 -5.85 28.60
C LEU A 39 0.53 -6.93 27.51
N GLY A 40 0.95 -8.16 27.82
CA GLY A 40 0.89 -9.28 26.88
C GLY A 40 1.54 -8.95 25.54
N ASN A 41 0.77 -9.14 24.46
CA ASN A 41 1.21 -8.89 23.08
C ASN A 41 0.89 -7.47 22.57
N LEU A 42 0.39 -6.57 23.43
CA LEU A 42 -0.01 -5.22 23.03
C LEU A 42 1.10 -4.44 22.27
N PRO A 43 2.40 -4.51 22.65
CA PRO A 43 3.45 -3.86 21.88
C PRO A 43 3.58 -4.38 20.45
N GLU A 44 3.37 -5.69 20.23
CA GLU A 44 3.43 -6.32 18.91
C GLU A 44 2.20 -5.95 18.05
N GLU A 45 1.00 -5.92 18.65
CA GLU A 45 -0.22 -5.44 17.98
C GLU A 45 -0.08 -3.98 17.55
N ILE A 46 0.47 -3.12 18.41
CA ILE A 46 0.75 -1.71 18.10
C ILE A 46 1.78 -1.58 16.99
N LEU A 47 2.86 -2.38 17.02
CA LEU A 47 3.88 -2.37 15.96
C LEU A 47 3.28 -2.78 14.61
N THR A 48 2.50 -3.86 14.60
CA THR A 48 1.80 -4.36 13.41
C THR A 48 0.83 -3.32 12.85
N PHE A 49 0.10 -2.63 13.74
CA PHE A 49 -0.75 -1.50 13.37
C PHE A 49 0.05 -0.39 12.69
N PHE A 50 1.13 0.11 13.29
CA PHE A 50 1.91 1.23 12.73
C PHE A 50 2.54 0.89 11.38
N ILE A 51 3.09 -0.33 11.24
CA ILE A 51 3.66 -0.79 9.97
C ILE A 51 2.57 -0.86 8.91
N SER A 52 1.43 -1.45 9.22
CA SER A 52 0.35 -1.63 8.25
C SER A 52 -0.35 -0.32 7.89
N PHE A 53 -0.52 0.59 8.85
CA PHE A 53 -0.98 1.96 8.63
C PHE A 53 -0.02 2.70 7.69
N ALA A 54 1.29 2.57 7.89
CA ALA A 54 2.29 3.18 7.00
C ALA A 54 2.24 2.60 5.58
N VAL A 55 2.01 1.29 5.43
CA VAL A 55 1.80 0.63 4.12
C VAL A 55 0.60 1.22 3.40
N ILE A 56 -0.55 1.29 4.06
CA ILE A 56 -1.78 1.82 3.47
C ILE A 56 -1.64 3.32 3.17
N GLY A 57 -1.05 4.10 4.08
CA GLY A 57 -0.80 5.52 3.87
C GLY A 57 0.12 5.77 2.67
N GLN A 58 1.14 4.94 2.49
CA GLN A 58 1.98 5.01 1.30
C GLN A 58 1.20 4.69 0.03
N TYR A 59 0.33 3.68 0.03
CA TYR A 59 -0.55 3.39 -1.09
C TYR A 59 -1.43 4.58 -1.47
N TRP A 60 -1.99 5.27 -0.49
CA TRP A 60 -2.76 6.48 -0.73
C TRP A 60 -1.92 7.59 -1.38
N ILE A 61 -0.70 7.84 -0.90
CA ILE A 61 0.20 8.85 -1.49
C ILE A 61 0.50 8.52 -2.96
N PHE A 62 0.85 7.26 -3.27
CA PHE A 62 1.14 6.85 -4.64
C PHE A 62 -0.09 6.93 -5.54
N HIS A 63 -1.26 6.61 -5.00
CA HIS A 63 -2.53 6.72 -5.72
C HIS A 63 -2.84 8.17 -6.09
N GLN A 64 -2.63 9.10 -5.16
CA GLN A 64 -2.78 10.54 -5.41
C GLN A 64 -1.82 11.03 -6.50
N GLU A 65 -0.54 10.66 -6.42
CA GLU A 65 0.45 11.02 -7.44
C GLU A 65 0.09 10.48 -8.82
N LEU A 66 -0.28 9.20 -8.89
CA LEU A 66 -0.69 8.51 -10.11
C LEU A 66 -1.86 9.24 -10.83
N PHE A 67 -2.87 9.65 -10.08
CA PHE A 67 -4.08 10.24 -10.64
C PHE A 67 -4.04 11.77 -10.74
N SER A 68 -3.01 12.44 -10.23
CA SER A 68 -2.89 13.91 -10.18
C SER A 68 -3.07 14.60 -11.54
N LYS A 69 -2.46 14.07 -12.61
CA LYS A 69 -2.50 14.64 -13.96
C LYS A 69 -3.58 14.03 -14.86
N LEU A 70 -4.35 13.07 -14.37
CA LEU A 70 -5.35 12.38 -15.18
C LEU A 70 -6.63 13.22 -15.28
N THR A 71 -6.94 13.76 -16.46
CA THR A 71 -8.15 14.59 -16.65
C THR A 71 -9.40 13.79 -16.96
N LYS A 72 -9.27 12.72 -17.76
CA LYS A 72 -10.38 11.89 -18.23
C LYS A 72 -10.04 10.40 -18.06
N PRO A 73 -10.47 9.76 -16.96
CA PRO A 73 -10.25 8.33 -16.79
C PRO A 73 -11.07 7.53 -17.80
N THR A 74 -10.45 6.51 -18.37
CA THR A 74 -11.14 5.53 -19.22
C THR A 74 -11.91 4.54 -18.36
N THR A 75 -12.96 3.91 -18.90
CA THR A 75 -13.72 2.87 -18.18
C THR A 75 -12.82 1.73 -17.66
N LYS A 76 -11.78 1.36 -18.43
CA LYS A 76 -10.80 0.36 -18.02
C LYS A 76 -10.04 0.77 -16.74
N LEU A 77 -9.59 2.02 -16.66
CA LEU A 77 -8.94 2.57 -15.48
C LEU A 77 -9.88 2.62 -14.27
N LEU A 78 -11.15 2.97 -14.48
CA LEU A 78 -12.16 2.98 -13.41
C LEU A 78 -12.36 1.57 -12.81
N ILE A 79 -12.51 0.54 -13.65
CA ILE A 79 -12.67 -0.85 -13.20
C ILE A 79 -11.42 -1.32 -12.47
N LEU A 80 -10.23 -1.05 -13.02
CA LEU A 80 -8.98 -1.43 -12.40
C LEU A 80 -8.78 -0.74 -11.04
N ASN A 81 -9.18 0.52 -10.92
CA ASN A 81 -9.18 1.25 -9.65
C ASN A 81 -10.10 0.58 -8.61
N LEU A 82 -11.28 0.11 -9.01
CA LEU A 82 -12.19 -0.59 -8.09
C LEU A 82 -11.60 -1.92 -7.60
N PHE A 83 -10.93 -2.68 -8.46
CA PHE A 83 -10.20 -3.87 -8.02
C PHE A 83 -9.07 -3.53 -7.05
N TYR A 84 -8.29 -2.49 -7.35
CA TYR A 84 -7.24 -1.99 -6.46
C TYR A 84 -7.81 -1.64 -5.07
N LEU A 85 -8.86 -0.83 -5.02
CA LEU A 85 -9.53 -0.45 -3.77
C LEU A 85 -10.13 -1.66 -3.04
N CYS A 86 -10.64 -2.66 -3.76
CA CYS A 86 -11.15 -3.89 -3.15
C CYS A 86 -10.07 -4.63 -2.34
N PHE A 87 -8.84 -4.73 -2.85
CA PHE A 87 -7.75 -5.35 -2.10
C PHE A 87 -7.21 -4.43 -0.99
N VAL A 88 -7.21 -3.11 -1.18
CA VAL A 88 -6.92 -2.16 -0.09
C VAL A 88 -7.90 -2.35 1.07
N CYS A 89 -9.19 -2.57 0.80
CA CYS A 89 -10.19 -2.89 1.82
C CYS A 89 -9.92 -4.20 2.59
N LEU A 90 -9.12 -5.13 2.04
CA LEU A 90 -8.76 -6.38 2.71
C LEU A 90 -7.54 -6.23 3.63
N MET A 91 -6.81 -5.11 3.56
CA MET A 91 -5.62 -4.87 4.40
C MET A 91 -5.91 -4.93 5.91
N PRO A 92 -7.02 -4.37 6.44
CA PRO A 92 -7.34 -4.51 7.86
C PRO A 92 -7.51 -5.96 8.29
N PHE A 93 -8.27 -6.75 7.52
CA PHE A 93 -8.41 -8.18 7.77
C PHE A 93 -7.05 -8.91 7.73
N ALA A 94 -6.20 -8.61 6.75
CA ALA A 94 -4.89 -9.23 6.67
C ALA A 94 -4.00 -8.87 7.87
N THR A 95 -4.10 -7.63 8.35
CA THR A 95 -3.42 -7.14 9.56
C THR A 95 -3.93 -7.84 10.81
N SER A 96 -5.25 -8.04 10.93
CA SER A 96 -5.86 -8.72 12.07
C SER A 96 -5.37 -10.18 12.19
N LEU A 97 -5.06 -10.83 11.06
CA LEU A 97 -4.43 -12.15 11.06
C LEU A 97 -3.02 -12.11 11.65
N LEU A 98 -2.22 -11.09 11.34
CA LEU A 98 -0.90 -10.92 11.95
C LEU A 98 -0.99 -10.70 13.46
N ASN A 99 -1.95 -9.89 13.93
CA ASN A 99 -2.18 -9.66 15.36
C ASN A 99 -2.61 -10.95 16.11
N ASN A 100 -3.34 -11.85 15.45
CA ASN A 100 -3.71 -13.12 16.07
C ASN A 100 -2.50 -14.04 16.29
N ASP A 101 -1.63 -14.19 15.28
CA ASP A 101 -0.40 -14.97 15.38
C ASP A 101 0.56 -14.61 14.23
N LEU A 102 1.63 -13.86 14.55
CA LEU A 102 2.69 -13.47 13.59
C LEU A 102 3.61 -14.66 13.23
N THR A 103 3.63 -15.72 14.02
CA THR A 103 4.45 -16.92 13.76
C THR A 103 3.78 -17.88 12.80
N ALA A 104 2.45 -17.79 12.65
CA ALA A 104 1.70 -18.60 11.72
C ALA A 104 2.02 -18.24 10.27
N ARG A 105 2.55 -19.23 9.52
CA ARG A 105 2.80 -19.13 8.08
C ARG A 105 1.56 -18.75 7.30
N PHE A 106 0.39 -19.27 7.69
CA PHE A 106 -0.87 -18.94 7.04
C PHE A 106 -1.17 -17.45 7.13
N ASN A 107 -1.09 -16.85 8.32
CA ASN A 107 -1.40 -15.44 8.56
C ASN A 107 -0.45 -14.52 7.79
N THR A 108 0.86 -14.77 7.90
CA THR A 108 1.91 -14.00 7.21
C THR A 108 1.85 -14.14 5.68
N THR A 109 1.52 -15.33 5.17
CA THR A 109 1.34 -15.55 3.72
C THR A 109 0.12 -14.79 3.19
N ILE A 110 -1.01 -14.81 3.91
CA ILE A 110 -2.21 -14.06 3.49
C ILE A 110 -1.93 -12.56 3.49
N PHE A 111 -1.28 -12.03 4.53
CA PHE A 111 -0.87 -10.62 4.54
C PHE A 111 0.02 -10.26 3.35
N ALA A 112 1.09 -11.03 3.13
CA ALA A 112 2.02 -10.77 2.03
C ALA A 112 1.35 -10.93 0.65
N LEU A 113 0.39 -11.85 0.51
CA LEU A 113 -0.41 -12.02 -0.70
C LEU A 113 -1.29 -10.80 -0.99
N VAL A 114 -2.00 -10.29 0.02
CA VAL A 114 -2.84 -9.09 -0.14
C VAL A 114 -1.97 -7.90 -0.55
N VAL A 115 -0.83 -7.69 0.12
CA VAL A 115 0.16 -6.65 -0.24
C VAL A 115 0.66 -6.83 -1.68
N CYS A 116 1.01 -8.05 -2.08
CA CYS A 116 1.45 -8.35 -3.45
C CYS A 116 0.36 -8.05 -4.49
N LEU A 117 -0.91 -8.35 -4.19
CA LEU A 117 -2.03 -8.05 -5.09
C LEU A 117 -2.27 -6.55 -5.23
N VAL A 118 -2.19 -5.79 -4.12
CA VAL A 118 -2.27 -4.33 -4.13
C VAL A 118 -1.13 -3.73 -4.96
N ASP A 119 0.11 -4.16 -4.73
CA ASP A 119 1.29 -3.69 -5.48
C ASP A 119 1.20 -4.04 -6.97
N SER A 120 0.73 -5.25 -7.29
CA SER A 120 0.53 -5.68 -8.69
C SER A 120 -0.46 -4.75 -9.40
N LEU A 121 -1.59 -4.47 -8.77
CA LEU A 121 -2.61 -3.60 -9.34
C LEU A 121 -2.13 -2.15 -9.44
N GLN A 122 -1.37 -1.67 -8.44
CA GLN A 122 -0.74 -0.36 -8.48
C GLN A 122 0.23 -0.24 -9.66
N PHE A 123 1.09 -1.24 -9.86
CA PHE A 123 2.00 -1.29 -11.00
C PHE A 123 1.25 -1.27 -12.34
N ILE A 124 0.19 -2.09 -12.48
CA ILE A 124 -0.63 -2.12 -13.70
C ILE A 124 -1.32 -0.77 -13.94
N LEU A 125 -1.83 -0.12 -12.88
CA LEU A 125 -2.45 1.20 -12.95
C LEU A 125 -1.45 2.25 -13.44
N PHE A 126 -0.25 2.30 -12.84
CA PHE A 126 0.84 3.16 -13.27
C PHE A 126 1.20 2.95 -14.73
N HIS A 127 1.35 1.70 -15.16
CA HIS A 127 1.63 1.38 -16.56
C HIS A 127 0.53 1.87 -17.51
N GLN A 128 -0.75 1.71 -17.15
CA GLN A 128 -1.87 2.16 -17.98
C GLN A 128 -2.01 3.68 -18.02
N VAL A 129 -1.80 4.37 -16.91
CA VAL A 129 -1.83 5.84 -16.86
C VAL A 129 -0.67 6.42 -17.66
N MET A 130 0.53 5.83 -17.55
CA MET A 130 1.68 6.25 -18.34
C MET A 130 1.44 6.11 -19.85
N GLY A 131 0.92 4.96 -20.28
CA GLY A 131 0.57 4.76 -21.69
C GLY A 131 -0.55 5.70 -22.16
N HIS A 132 -1.45 6.11 -21.27
CA HIS A 132 -2.49 7.09 -21.57
C HIS A 132 -1.92 8.51 -21.74
N TRP A 133 -0.98 8.94 -20.88
CA TRP A 133 -0.31 10.24 -21.03
C TRP A 133 0.48 10.34 -22.33
N GLN A 134 1.22 9.29 -22.70
CA GLN A 134 1.98 9.27 -23.95
C GLN A 134 1.07 9.42 -25.19
N ARG A 135 -0.12 8.79 -25.18
CA ARG A 135 -1.12 8.93 -26.27
C ARG A 135 -1.72 10.33 -26.35
N GLN A 136 -1.72 11.08 -25.25
CA GLN A 136 -2.17 12.47 -25.22
C GLN A 136 -1.05 13.47 -25.52
N GLY A 137 0.14 13.00 -25.90
CA GLY A 137 1.30 13.86 -26.17
C GLY A 137 1.89 14.52 -24.92
N GLN A 138 1.55 14.01 -23.72
CA GLN A 138 2.14 14.47 -22.47
C GLN A 138 3.40 13.66 -22.19
N SER A 139 4.53 14.35 -22.08
CA SER A 139 5.78 13.73 -21.65
C SER A 139 5.80 13.62 -20.12
N PRO A 140 6.14 12.45 -19.55
CA PRO A 140 6.31 12.31 -18.11
C PRO A 140 7.40 13.26 -17.60
N THR A 141 7.16 13.86 -16.43
CA THR A 141 8.21 14.59 -15.72
C THR A 141 9.19 13.59 -15.10
N LYS A 142 10.38 14.07 -14.69
CA LYS A 142 11.34 13.24 -13.95
C LYS A 142 10.72 12.64 -12.68
N HIS A 143 9.89 13.41 -11.99
CA HIS A 143 9.14 12.95 -10.81
C HIS A 143 8.20 11.79 -11.16
N ASP A 144 7.45 11.86 -12.26
CA ASP A 144 6.54 10.78 -12.67
C ASP A 144 7.29 9.47 -12.94
N LEU A 145 8.49 9.57 -13.54
CA LEU A 145 9.35 8.41 -13.78
C LEU A 145 9.91 7.82 -12.47
N GLN A 146 10.23 8.66 -11.49
CA GLN A 146 10.68 8.22 -10.17
C GLN A 146 9.59 7.48 -9.41
N GLU A 147 8.34 7.96 -9.47
CA GLU A 147 7.20 7.28 -8.87
C GLU A 147 6.89 5.95 -9.58
N TYR A 148 6.99 5.93 -10.92
CA TYR A 148 6.86 4.69 -11.69
C TYR A 148 7.93 3.65 -11.31
N HIS A 149 9.20 4.06 -11.19
CA HIS A 149 10.27 3.17 -10.73
C HIS A 149 10.06 2.72 -9.29
N SER A 150 9.57 3.60 -8.41
CA SER A 150 9.23 3.25 -7.04
C SER A 150 8.13 2.18 -6.99
N ALA A 151 7.13 2.26 -7.86
CA ALA A 151 6.09 1.23 -7.97
C ALA A 151 6.66 -0.13 -8.41
N ILE A 152 7.62 -0.15 -9.36
CA ILE A 152 8.32 -1.38 -9.77
C ILE A 152 9.11 -1.97 -8.60
N ILE A 153 9.86 -1.14 -7.86
CA ILE A 153 10.64 -1.57 -6.71
C ILE A 153 9.74 -2.11 -5.61
N MET A 154 8.61 -1.46 -5.32
CA MET A 154 7.63 -1.94 -4.35
C MET A 154 7.05 -3.29 -4.74
N PHE A 155 6.66 -3.46 -6.01
CA PHE A 155 6.23 -4.76 -6.52
C PHE A 155 7.32 -5.83 -6.37
N GLY A 156 8.58 -5.50 -6.63
CA GLY A 156 9.71 -6.39 -6.34
C GLY A 156 9.81 -6.78 -4.85
N PHE A 157 9.65 -5.81 -3.94
CA PHE A 157 9.65 -6.07 -2.51
C PHE A 157 8.47 -6.92 -2.04
N SER A 158 7.27 -6.79 -2.62
CA SER A 158 6.16 -7.65 -2.21
C SER A 158 6.31 -9.11 -2.61
N ILE A 159 7.03 -9.40 -3.69
CA ILE A 159 7.46 -10.78 -3.97
C ILE A 159 8.40 -11.29 -2.86
N VAL A 160 9.33 -10.44 -2.39
CA VAL A 160 10.20 -10.78 -1.26
C VAL A 160 9.38 -11.00 0.02
N TYR A 161 8.38 -10.17 0.32
CA TYR A 161 7.50 -10.37 1.48
C TYR A 161 6.75 -11.69 1.41
N LEU A 162 6.29 -12.08 0.21
CA LEU A 162 5.59 -13.34 0.02
C LEU A 162 6.50 -14.54 0.27
N LEU A 163 7.75 -14.49 -0.22
CA LEU A 163 8.76 -15.50 0.07
C LEU A 163 9.12 -15.55 1.56
N VAL A 164 9.36 -14.39 2.18
CA VAL A 164 9.69 -14.29 3.61
C VAL A 164 8.52 -14.74 4.49
N GLY A 165 7.28 -14.36 4.17
CA GLY A 165 6.10 -14.80 4.92
C GLY A 165 5.90 -16.32 4.90
N ILE A 166 6.21 -16.96 3.77
CA ILE A 166 6.12 -18.43 3.65
C ILE A 166 7.24 -19.13 4.42
N LEU A 167 8.48 -18.65 4.29
CA LEU A 167 9.67 -19.35 4.79
C LEU A 167 10.02 -18.98 6.24
N TRP A 168 9.88 -17.70 6.60
CA TRP A 168 10.33 -17.10 7.85
C TRP A 168 9.32 -16.05 8.39
N PRO A 169 8.14 -16.47 8.89
CA PRO A 169 7.04 -15.59 9.32
C PRO A 169 7.47 -14.42 10.22
N LEU A 170 8.30 -14.70 11.23
CA LEU A 170 8.80 -13.71 12.19
C LEU A 170 9.61 -12.56 11.56
N PHE A 171 10.15 -12.77 10.36
CA PHE A 171 10.97 -11.76 9.66
C PHE A 171 10.16 -10.89 8.71
N LEU A 172 8.84 -11.11 8.57
CA LEU A 172 7.99 -10.32 7.67
C LEU A 172 7.98 -8.84 8.04
N LEU A 173 7.64 -8.49 9.28
CA LEU A 173 7.56 -7.09 9.73
C LEU A 173 8.91 -6.35 9.64
N PRO A 174 10.05 -6.93 10.07
CA PRO A 174 11.36 -6.31 9.85
C PRO A 174 11.69 -6.09 8.37
N THR A 175 11.31 -7.03 7.50
CA THR A 175 11.55 -6.91 6.05
C THR A 175 10.76 -5.75 5.45
N ILE A 176 9.50 -5.59 5.86
CA ILE A 176 8.66 -4.45 5.47
C ILE A 176 9.24 -3.14 6.02
N ALA A 177 9.64 -3.09 7.29
CA ALA A 177 10.24 -1.89 7.86
C ALA A 177 11.53 -1.48 7.14
N LEU A 178 12.38 -2.45 6.78
CA LEU A 178 13.62 -2.20 6.05
C LEU A 178 13.35 -1.66 4.64
N SER A 179 12.35 -2.18 3.93
CA SER A 179 12.05 -1.70 2.58
C SER A 179 11.57 -0.24 2.57
N PHE A 180 10.85 0.22 3.61
CA PHE A 180 10.50 1.63 3.78
C PHE A 180 11.74 2.52 3.91
N LEU A 181 12.74 2.07 4.67
CA LEU A 181 14.01 2.78 4.82
C LEU A 181 14.74 2.85 3.49
N VAL A 182 14.86 1.70 2.80
CA VAL A 182 15.50 1.63 1.48
C VAL A 182 14.80 2.55 0.49
N ARG A 183 13.47 2.53 0.44
CA ARG A 183 12.69 3.43 -0.42
C ARG A 183 12.97 4.89 -0.09
N THR A 184 12.93 5.26 1.19
CA THR A 184 13.15 6.64 1.63
C THR A 184 14.54 7.13 1.24
N ILE A 185 15.56 6.27 1.33
CA ILE A 185 16.92 6.58 0.90
C ILE A 185 16.98 6.76 -0.62
N ILE A 186 16.38 5.85 -1.39
CA ILE A 186 16.35 5.91 -2.86
C ILE A 186 15.66 7.20 -3.33
N SER A 187 14.48 7.50 -2.78
CA SER A 187 13.73 8.72 -3.10
C SER A 187 14.57 9.98 -2.83
N ARG A 188 15.20 10.08 -1.65
CA ARG A 188 16.06 11.24 -1.30
C ARG A 188 17.29 11.39 -2.20
N THR A 189 17.94 10.31 -2.57
CA THR A 189 19.13 10.35 -3.45
C THR A 189 18.74 10.82 -4.84
N LEU A 190 17.61 10.32 -5.37
CA LEU A 190 17.08 10.73 -6.66
C LEU A 190 16.60 12.18 -6.69
N THR A 191 16.17 12.76 -5.56
CA THR A 191 15.85 14.20 -5.48
C THR A 191 17.12 15.07 -5.46
N LYS A 192 18.22 14.59 -4.85
CA LYS A 192 19.48 15.33 -4.76
C LYS A 192 20.23 15.46 -6.09
N GLU A 193 20.07 14.52 -7.02
CA GLU A 193 20.66 14.63 -8.36
C GLU A 193 19.91 15.63 -9.27
N VAL A 194 18.83 16.25 -8.78
CA VAL A 194 17.92 17.10 -9.56
C VAL A 194 18.01 18.58 -9.18
N VAL A 195 18.73 18.93 -8.10
CA VAL A 195 19.04 20.31 -7.68
C VAL A 195 20.49 20.64 -8.01
#